data_AF-A0A1X0NWB1-F1
#
_entry.id   AF-A0A1X0NWB1-F1
#
_cell.length_a   1.000
_cell.length_b   1.000
_cell.length_c   1.000
_cell.angle_alpha   90.00
_cell.angle_beta   90.00
_cell.angle_gamma   90.00
#
_symmetry.space_group_name_H-M   'P 1'
#
loop_
_entity.id
_entity.type
_entity.pdbx_description
1 polymer ?
#
loop_
_entity_poly.entity_id
_entity_poly.type
_entity_poly.pdbx_seq_one_letter_code
_entity_poly.pdbx_strand_id
1 'polypeptide(L)'
;MKRGRTEEDTSPSGSLWHPFRADFNDHFETSVMALQDIMVVVQQLRQLVRPSAPENFIVYDPYYCAGTVVQHWNTLGVQRVIHENRDFYKDIEDDKVPHEYDMLITNPPFSGDHIERMFSYLVGAKKPFAFLVPDYTATKEWYKTAVRRHFTAAPPTGKGDINAPRRTRPTIPAAVLQPPPFLKMVATDEEEENDNDNHQGDHEKKKEEGGSHGDGSSGNTSSSGKNNSNNTSVVLPIGTEPFYLVPRVRYDFKHPKGVGNEHSHFRSMWFVWAGRHTMEVLRGAKVEFLRRQHETTTRVPTPHVVHGLDALAEGHHLQLMPRPNPQRRAKQRHPRS
;
A
#
# COMPACT_ATOMS: atom_id res chain seq x y z
N MET A 1 40.55 28.38 -36.59
CA MET A 1 40.19 28.31 -35.16
C MET A 1 39.11 27.27 -34.96
N LYS A 2 39.48 26.05 -34.58
CA LYS A 2 38.54 24.97 -34.21
C LYS A 2 38.37 25.00 -32.69
N ARG A 3 37.16 25.26 -32.19
CA ARG A 3 36.86 25.15 -30.76
C ARG A 3 36.65 23.68 -30.44
N GLY A 4 37.59 23.11 -29.66
CA GLY A 4 37.46 21.80 -29.07
C GLY A 4 36.36 21.81 -28.02
N ARG A 5 35.49 20.81 -28.10
CA ARG A 5 34.47 20.51 -27.08
C ARG A 5 35.18 19.69 -26.02
N THR A 6 35.34 20.25 -24.83
CA THR A 6 35.80 19.52 -23.65
C THR A 6 34.73 18.49 -23.30
N GLU A 7 35.09 17.22 -23.48
CA GLU A 7 34.42 16.10 -22.83
C GLU A 7 34.73 16.20 -21.34
N GLU A 8 33.79 16.73 -20.56
CA GLU A 8 33.77 16.51 -19.12
C GLU A 8 33.38 15.06 -18.89
N ASP A 9 34.43 14.28 -18.58
CA ASP A 9 34.42 12.89 -18.17
C ASP A 9 33.50 12.72 -16.96
N THR A 10 32.28 12.27 -17.21
CA THR A 10 31.29 11.90 -16.20
C THR A 10 31.87 10.81 -15.31
N SER A 11 32.06 11.12 -14.05
CA SER A 11 32.40 10.20 -12.96
C SER A 11 31.66 8.86 -13.08
N PRO A 12 32.30 7.73 -12.79
CA PRO A 12 31.71 6.41 -12.99
C PRO A 12 30.47 6.28 -12.10
N SER A 13 29.30 6.15 -12.73
CA SER A 13 28.12 5.62 -12.08
C SER A 13 28.51 4.29 -11.44
N GLY A 14 28.40 4.21 -10.11
CA GLY A 14 28.82 3.04 -9.35
C GLY A 14 28.27 1.77 -9.99
N SER A 15 29.14 0.79 -10.18
CA SER A 15 28.79 -0.50 -10.80
C SER A 15 27.54 -1.06 -10.12
N LEU A 16 26.45 -1.22 -10.86
CA LEU A 16 25.24 -1.90 -10.39
C LEU A 16 25.61 -3.36 -10.07
N TRP A 17 25.79 -3.65 -8.79
CA TRP A 17 26.26 -4.93 -8.27
C TRP A 17 25.32 -5.42 -7.19
N HIS A 18 25.00 -6.71 -7.23
CA HIS A 18 24.16 -7.39 -6.27
C HIS A 18 24.86 -8.69 -5.82
N PRO A 19 24.81 -9.04 -4.52
CA PRO A 19 25.33 -10.32 -4.03
C PRO A 19 24.41 -11.52 -4.37
N PHE A 20 23.36 -11.29 -5.16
CA PHE A 20 22.33 -12.26 -5.51
C PHE A 20 22.00 -12.17 -7.00
N ARG A 21 21.30 -13.19 -7.51
CA ARG A 21 20.86 -13.22 -8.90
C ARG A 21 19.66 -12.30 -9.09
N ALA A 22 19.83 -11.27 -9.89
CA ALA A 22 18.75 -10.38 -10.31
C ALA A 22 18.63 -10.38 -11.84
N ASP A 23 17.41 -10.28 -12.37
CA ASP A 23 17.22 -10.03 -13.80
C ASP A 23 17.57 -8.57 -14.08
N PHE A 24 18.39 -8.37 -15.11
CA PHE A 24 18.77 -7.04 -15.55
C PHE A 24 17.57 -6.12 -15.81
N ASN A 25 16.47 -6.68 -16.33
CA ASN A 25 15.28 -5.92 -16.69
C ASN A 25 14.36 -5.62 -15.49
N ASP A 26 14.73 -5.98 -14.27
CA ASP A 26 13.97 -5.64 -13.07
C ASP A 26 14.56 -4.44 -12.30
N HIS A 27 15.73 -3.94 -12.69
CA HIS A 27 16.39 -2.84 -11.98
C HIS A 27 15.80 -1.48 -12.33
N PHE A 28 14.73 -1.12 -11.65
CA PHE A 28 14.02 0.13 -11.84
C PHE A 28 13.83 0.86 -10.51
N GLU A 29 14.44 2.04 -10.40
CA GLU A 29 14.31 2.88 -9.21
C GLU A 29 12.89 3.45 -9.08
N THR A 30 12.37 3.43 -7.86
CA THR A 30 11.08 4.03 -7.54
C THR A 30 11.13 5.54 -7.77
N SER A 31 10.20 6.07 -8.57
CA SER A 31 10.18 7.49 -8.87
C SER A 31 9.81 8.33 -7.65
N VAL A 32 10.38 9.54 -7.56
CA VAL A 32 10.03 10.52 -6.51
C VAL A 32 8.53 10.83 -6.52
N MET A 33 7.91 10.89 -7.70
CA MET A 33 6.46 11.11 -7.83
C MET A 33 5.65 9.99 -7.17
N ALA A 34 6.04 8.73 -7.38
CA ALA A 34 5.38 7.60 -6.72
C ALA A 34 5.56 7.66 -5.20
N LEU A 35 6.75 8.04 -4.72
CA LEU A 35 7.04 8.22 -3.30
C LEU A 35 6.24 9.38 -2.69
N GLN A 36 6.07 10.50 -3.40
CA GLN A 36 5.26 11.65 -2.96
C GLN A 36 3.79 11.29 -2.75
N ASP A 37 3.24 10.43 -3.62
CA ASP A 37 1.87 9.96 -3.49
C ASP A 37 1.71 9.07 -2.25
N ILE A 38 2.58 8.05 -2.09
CA ILE A 38 2.49 7.17 -0.92
C ILE A 38 2.88 7.87 0.39
N MET A 39 3.62 8.98 0.33
CA MET A 39 3.98 9.77 1.52
C MET A 39 2.74 10.25 2.29
N VAL A 40 1.62 10.50 1.62
CA VAL A 40 0.35 10.84 2.31
C VAL A 40 -0.06 9.70 3.26
N VAL A 41 -0.01 8.45 2.79
CA VAL A 41 -0.31 7.26 3.60
C VAL A 41 0.69 7.12 4.75
N VAL A 42 1.98 7.30 4.46
CA VAL A 42 3.05 7.24 5.48
C VAL A 42 2.79 8.27 6.58
N GLN A 43 2.43 9.51 6.23
CA GLN A 43 2.13 10.56 7.21
C GLN A 43 0.94 10.18 8.09
N GLN A 44 -0.15 9.69 7.50
CA GLN A 44 -1.33 9.27 8.28
C GLN A 44 -0.99 8.12 9.24
N LEU A 45 -0.33 7.06 8.74
CA LEU A 45 0.00 5.90 9.55
C LEU A 45 1.03 6.24 10.64
N ARG A 46 2.01 7.09 10.32
CA ARG A 46 3.02 7.58 11.26
C ARG A 46 2.40 8.22 12.50
N GLN A 47 1.40 9.07 12.32
CA GLN A 47 0.72 9.74 13.44
C GLN A 47 -0.08 8.76 14.32
N LEU A 48 -0.55 7.65 13.73
CA LEU A 48 -1.32 6.63 14.46
C LEU A 48 -0.43 5.63 15.20
N VAL A 49 0.69 5.22 14.60
CA VAL A 49 1.58 4.19 15.15
C VAL A 49 2.64 4.79 16.08
N ARG A 50 3.06 6.03 15.84
CA ARG A 50 4.12 6.73 16.59
C ARG A 50 3.67 8.13 17.03
N PRO A 51 2.55 8.30 17.76
CA PRO A 51 1.99 9.62 18.08
C PRO A 51 2.96 10.52 18.87
N SER A 52 3.79 9.94 19.75
CA SER A 52 4.73 10.69 20.59
C SER A 52 6.11 10.92 19.96
N ALA A 53 6.44 10.18 18.90
CA ALA A 53 7.75 10.24 18.24
C ALA A 53 7.63 9.88 16.74
N PRO A 54 6.85 10.65 15.96
CA PRO A 54 6.56 10.33 14.56
C PRO A 54 7.82 10.25 13.67
N GLU A 55 8.90 10.94 14.04
CA GLU A 55 10.21 10.87 13.41
C GLU A 55 10.88 9.49 13.53
N ASN A 56 10.48 8.67 14.50
CA ASN A 56 10.96 7.31 14.67
C ASN A 56 10.25 6.28 13.78
N PHE A 57 9.37 6.72 12.87
CA PHE A 57 8.70 5.83 11.92
C PHE A 57 9.69 5.19 10.94
N ILE A 58 9.69 3.87 10.89
CA ILE A 58 10.65 3.07 10.12
C ILE A 58 9.97 2.47 8.88
N VAL A 59 10.50 2.82 7.70
CA VAL A 59 10.13 2.19 6.43
C VAL A 59 11.11 1.07 6.11
N TYR A 60 10.60 -0.09 5.69
CA TYR A 60 11.41 -1.18 5.16
C TYR A 60 11.15 -1.34 3.66
N ASP A 61 12.21 -1.26 2.84
CA ASP A 61 12.16 -1.55 1.40
C ASP A 61 13.10 -2.73 1.08
N PRO A 62 12.58 -3.96 0.91
CA PRO A 62 13.38 -5.17 0.75
C PRO A 62 14.07 -5.32 -0.62
N TYR A 63 13.62 -4.62 -1.66
CA TYR A 63 14.13 -4.84 -3.03
C TYR A 63 15.15 -3.79 -3.42
N TYR A 64 16.41 -4.21 -3.50
CA TYR A 64 17.51 -3.30 -3.78
C TYR A 64 17.75 -3.09 -5.28
N CYS A 65 17.70 -1.82 -5.71
CA CYS A 65 18.09 -1.39 -7.06
C CYS A 65 19.49 -0.74 -7.03
N ALA A 66 19.61 0.59 -7.10
CA ALA A 66 20.89 1.29 -6.90
C ALA A 66 20.98 1.98 -5.52
N GLY A 67 19.98 1.79 -4.65
CA GLY A 67 19.95 2.35 -3.30
C GLY A 67 19.49 3.81 -3.22
N THR A 68 19.11 4.44 -4.35
CA THR A 68 18.77 5.87 -4.37
C THR A 68 17.46 6.19 -3.65
N VAL A 69 16.60 5.20 -3.45
CA VAL A 69 15.32 5.33 -2.74
C VAL A 69 15.47 5.89 -1.32
N VAL A 70 16.59 5.58 -0.63
CA VAL A 70 16.86 6.11 0.72
C VAL A 70 17.00 7.63 0.70
N GLN A 71 17.71 8.18 -0.30
CA GLN A 71 17.86 9.63 -0.44
C GLN A 71 16.53 10.31 -0.75
N HIS A 72 15.70 9.68 -1.59
CA HIS A 72 14.36 10.19 -1.87
C HIS A 72 13.48 10.21 -0.63
N TRP A 73 13.49 9.15 0.18
CA TRP A 73 12.74 9.10 1.44
C TRP A 73 13.22 10.14 2.45
N ASN A 74 14.53 10.31 2.60
CA ASN A 74 15.11 11.33 3.49
C ASN A 74 14.67 12.74 3.07
N THR A 75 14.63 13.01 1.75
CA THR A 75 14.15 14.29 1.19
C THR A 75 12.66 14.52 1.48
N LEU A 76 11.87 13.45 1.54
CA LEU A 76 10.45 13.49 1.89
C LEU A 76 10.19 13.51 3.42
N GLY A 77 11.23 13.51 4.25
CA GLY A 77 11.11 13.57 5.71
C GLY A 77 10.88 12.21 6.38
N VAL A 78 11.29 11.11 5.75
CA VAL A 78 11.42 9.78 6.36
C VAL A 78 12.90 9.47 6.53
N GLN A 79 13.44 9.65 7.74
CA GLN A 79 14.87 9.49 8.00
C GLN A 79 15.29 8.04 8.30
N ARG A 80 14.35 7.20 8.72
CA ARG A 80 14.61 5.81 9.12
C ARG A 80 14.12 4.87 8.04
N VAL A 81 15.02 4.47 7.16
CA VAL A 81 14.74 3.53 6.05
C VAL A 81 15.69 2.35 6.15
N ILE A 82 15.14 1.14 6.26
CA ILE A 82 15.89 -0.10 6.14
C ILE A 82 15.87 -0.50 4.67
N HIS A 83 17.03 -0.42 4.00
CA HIS A 83 17.20 -0.75 2.59
C HIS A 83 18.63 -1.22 2.33
N GLU A 84 18.81 -2.53 2.30
CA GLU A 84 20.13 -3.17 2.21
C GLU A 84 20.24 -3.94 0.90
N ASN A 85 21.45 -4.02 0.33
CA ASN A 85 21.71 -4.82 -0.88
C ASN A 85 21.76 -6.31 -0.55
N ARG A 86 20.60 -6.89 -0.23
CA ARG A 86 20.40 -8.27 0.21
C ARG A 86 19.32 -8.94 -0.61
N ASP A 87 19.38 -10.26 -0.65
CA ASP A 87 18.34 -11.08 -1.26
C ASP A 87 17.19 -11.25 -0.28
N PHE A 88 16.08 -10.55 -0.55
CA PHE A 88 14.89 -10.61 0.29
C PHE A 88 14.33 -12.01 0.49
N TYR A 89 14.36 -12.86 -0.53
CA TYR A 89 13.82 -14.22 -0.41
C TYR A 89 14.73 -15.11 0.42
N LYS A 90 16.04 -14.94 0.25
CA LYS A 90 17.00 -15.59 1.14
C LYS A 90 16.82 -15.12 2.58
N ASP A 91 16.55 -13.84 2.80
CA ASP A 91 16.26 -13.31 4.13
C ASP A 91 14.97 -13.90 4.73
N ILE A 92 13.95 -14.20 3.90
CA ILE A 92 12.76 -14.94 4.36
C ILE A 92 13.13 -16.38 4.75
N GLU A 93 13.88 -17.09 3.91
CA GLU A 93 14.29 -18.49 4.13
C GLU A 93 15.18 -18.64 5.37
N ASP A 94 16.08 -17.68 5.60
CA ASP A 94 17.02 -17.67 6.73
C ASP A 94 16.42 -17.03 8.01
N ASP A 95 15.16 -16.57 7.99
CA ASP A 95 14.51 -15.79 9.07
C ASP A 95 15.32 -14.55 9.51
N LYS A 96 15.79 -13.79 8.53
CA LYS A 96 16.62 -12.57 8.70
C LYS A 96 15.92 -11.30 8.23
N VAL A 97 14.64 -11.36 7.88
CA VAL A 97 13.88 -10.16 7.56
C VAL A 97 13.78 -9.28 8.82
N PRO A 98 14.10 -7.97 8.75
CA PRO A 98 14.05 -7.10 9.92
C PRO A 98 12.69 -7.15 10.62
N HIS A 99 12.67 -7.41 11.93
CA HIS A 99 11.41 -7.37 12.70
C HIS A 99 11.03 -5.95 13.15
N GLU A 100 11.98 -5.01 13.20
CA GLU A 100 11.77 -3.65 13.68
C GLU A 100 11.51 -2.68 12.52
N TYR A 101 10.29 -2.72 11.99
CA TYR A 101 9.79 -1.71 11.05
C TYR A 101 8.29 -1.49 11.24
N ASP A 102 7.82 -0.28 10.91
CA ASP A 102 6.41 0.10 11.05
C ASP A 102 5.61 -0.17 9.76
N MET A 103 6.23 0.01 8.58
CA MET A 103 5.61 -0.26 7.30
C MET A 103 6.61 -0.74 6.24
N LEU A 104 6.26 -1.77 5.48
CA LEU A 104 7.03 -2.19 4.31
C LEU A 104 6.54 -1.41 3.08
N ILE A 105 7.43 -0.70 2.39
CA ILE A 105 7.07 0.07 1.19
C ILE A 105 8.07 -0.25 0.08
N THR A 106 7.60 -0.73 -1.07
CA THR A 106 8.52 -1.19 -2.12
C THR A 106 7.97 -1.12 -3.54
N ASN A 107 8.87 -1.17 -4.51
CA ASN A 107 8.62 -1.36 -5.94
C ASN A 107 9.32 -2.67 -6.35
N PRO A 108 8.66 -3.83 -6.22
CA PRO A 108 9.31 -5.11 -6.44
C PRO A 108 9.64 -5.32 -7.94
N PRO A 109 10.53 -6.26 -8.26
CA PRO A 109 10.64 -6.82 -9.61
C PRO A 109 9.29 -7.25 -10.17
N PHE A 110 9.06 -7.03 -11.47
CA PHE A 110 7.81 -7.39 -12.13
C PHE A 110 7.92 -8.67 -12.97
N SER A 111 9.13 -9.21 -13.13
CA SER A 111 9.35 -10.50 -13.76
C SER A 111 8.96 -11.68 -12.86
N GLY A 112 8.89 -12.87 -13.46
CA GLY A 112 8.71 -14.13 -12.72
C GLY A 112 7.47 -14.16 -11.81
N ASP A 113 7.66 -14.70 -10.61
CA ASP A 113 6.66 -14.85 -9.55
C ASP A 113 6.86 -13.85 -8.39
N HIS A 114 7.69 -12.81 -8.61
CA HIS A 114 8.15 -11.92 -7.56
C HIS A 114 7.01 -11.26 -6.78
N ILE A 115 6.00 -10.75 -7.50
CA ILE A 115 4.82 -10.09 -6.93
C ILE A 115 4.01 -11.08 -6.06
N GLU A 116 3.82 -12.32 -6.52
CA GLU A 116 3.02 -13.33 -5.82
C GLU A 116 3.72 -13.84 -4.55
N ARG A 117 5.03 -14.10 -4.63
CA ARG A 117 5.86 -14.49 -3.48
C ARG A 117 5.92 -13.39 -2.43
N MET A 118 6.13 -12.14 -2.87
CA MET A 118 6.10 -10.98 -1.98
C MET A 118 4.74 -10.85 -1.30
N PHE A 119 3.64 -10.91 -2.06
CA PHE A 119 2.30 -10.77 -1.48
C PHE A 119 1.99 -11.87 -0.46
N SER A 120 2.43 -13.10 -0.74
CA SER A 120 2.33 -14.22 0.20
C SER A 120 3.06 -13.93 1.51
N TYR A 121 4.27 -13.38 1.44
CA TYR A 121 5.00 -12.91 2.62
C TYR A 121 4.24 -11.80 3.36
N LEU A 122 3.74 -10.78 2.66
CA LEU A 122 3.03 -9.64 3.26
C LEU A 122 1.80 -10.08 4.07
N VAL A 123 1.02 -11.01 3.53
CA VAL A 123 -0.14 -11.60 4.22
C VAL A 123 0.30 -12.39 5.46
N GLY A 124 1.39 -13.15 5.36
CA GLY A 124 1.94 -13.91 6.49
C GLY A 124 2.51 -13.02 7.61
N ALA A 125 3.21 -11.95 7.24
CA ALA A 125 3.83 -11.01 8.17
C ALA A 125 2.80 -10.15 8.94
N LYS A 126 1.60 -9.95 8.39
CA LYS A 126 0.50 -9.18 9.00
C LYS A 126 0.92 -7.77 9.47
N LYS A 127 1.87 -7.17 8.77
CA LYS A 127 2.35 -5.81 9.02
C LYS A 127 1.85 -4.85 7.94
N PRO A 128 1.72 -3.54 8.25
CA PRO A 128 1.39 -2.54 7.25
C PRO A 128 2.32 -2.62 6.04
N PHE A 129 1.74 -2.52 4.85
CA PHE A 129 2.49 -2.56 3.61
C PHE A 129 1.92 -1.63 2.54
N ALA A 130 2.81 -1.20 1.64
CA ALA A 130 2.45 -0.67 0.34
C ALA A 130 3.41 -1.20 -0.72
N PHE A 131 2.89 -1.70 -1.83
CA PHE A 131 3.74 -2.10 -2.95
C PHE A 131 3.25 -1.52 -4.26
N LEU A 132 4.19 -1.08 -5.08
CA LEU A 132 3.94 -0.45 -6.37
C LEU A 132 4.10 -1.47 -7.48
N VAL A 133 2.99 -1.88 -8.09
CA VAL A 133 3.01 -2.88 -9.16
C VAL A 133 2.08 -2.47 -10.30
N PRO A 134 2.16 -3.12 -11.47
CA PRO A 134 1.24 -2.85 -12.57
C PRO A 134 -0.22 -3.01 -12.15
N ASP A 135 -1.09 -2.13 -12.65
CA ASP A 135 -2.52 -2.09 -12.34
C ASP A 135 -3.23 -3.41 -12.64
N TYR A 136 -2.83 -4.10 -13.72
CA TYR A 136 -3.36 -5.41 -14.10
C TYR A 136 -3.18 -6.48 -13.02
N THR A 137 -2.28 -6.28 -12.03
CA THR A 137 -2.10 -7.21 -10.90
C THR A 137 -3.42 -7.44 -10.16
N ALA A 138 -4.22 -6.38 -9.98
CA ALA A 138 -5.53 -6.48 -9.33
C ALA A 138 -6.54 -7.32 -10.12
N THR A 139 -6.30 -7.56 -11.41
CA THR A 139 -7.15 -8.41 -12.26
C THR A 139 -6.82 -9.90 -12.14
N LYS A 140 -5.65 -10.25 -11.60
CA LYS A 140 -5.16 -11.63 -11.54
C LYS A 140 -5.95 -12.46 -10.53
N GLU A 141 -6.24 -13.71 -10.89
CA GLU A 141 -7.06 -14.58 -10.06
C GLU A 141 -6.39 -14.95 -8.74
N TRP A 142 -5.07 -15.16 -8.74
CA TRP A 142 -4.30 -15.41 -7.53
C TRP A 142 -4.45 -14.26 -6.52
N TYR A 143 -4.39 -13.01 -7.00
CA TYR A 143 -4.51 -11.82 -6.14
C TYR A 143 -5.92 -11.69 -5.58
N LYS A 144 -6.95 -11.79 -6.45
CA LYS A 144 -8.35 -11.73 -6.04
C LYS A 144 -8.69 -12.82 -5.02
N THR A 145 -8.24 -14.04 -5.26
CA THR A 145 -8.44 -15.17 -4.36
C THR A 145 -7.77 -14.91 -3.02
N ALA A 146 -6.52 -14.46 -3.02
CA ALA A 146 -5.79 -14.17 -1.79
C ALA A 146 -6.43 -13.02 -0.99
N VAL A 147 -6.86 -11.93 -1.64
CA VAL A 147 -7.58 -10.83 -0.96
C VAL A 147 -8.87 -11.34 -0.31
N ARG A 148 -9.71 -12.05 -1.06
CA ARG A 148 -10.98 -12.60 -0.54
C ARG A 148 -10.79 -13.61 0.58
N ARG A 149 -9.68 -14.35 0.56
CA ARG A 149 -9.34 -15.35 1.58
C ARG A 149 -8.84 -14.72 2.86
N HIS A 150 -8.03 -13.66 2.76
CA HIS A 150 -7.28 -13.13 3.89
C HIS A 150 -7.85 -11.84 4.46
N PHE A 151 -8.77 -11.18 3.78
CA PHE A 151 -9.30 -9.88 4.22
C PHE A 151 -10.82 -9.85 4.18
N THR A 152 -11.38 -9.02 5.05
CA THR A 152 -12.81 -8.69 5.05
C THR A 152 -13.06 -7.69 3.94
N ALA A 153 -14.05 -7.96 3.09
CA ALA A 153 -14.45 -7.04 2.04
C ALA A 153 -14.77 -5.65 2.60
N ALA A 154 -14.40 -4.62 1.85
CA ALA A 154 -14.74 -3.25 2.18
C ALA A 154 -16.28 -3.14 2.29
N PRO A 155 -16.80 -2.36 3.24
CA PRO A 155 -18.21 -2.03 3.24
C PRO A 155 -18.56 -1.43 1.87
N PRO A 156 -19.66 -1.85 1.22
CA PRO A 156 -20.10 -1.19 0.00
C PRO A 156 -20.21 0.30 0.32
N THR A 157 -19.56 1.13 -0.50
CA THR A 157 -19.58 2.59 -0.34
C THR A 157 -21.02 3.06 -0.56
N GLY A 158 -21.86 2.96 0.47
CA GLY A 158 -23.29 3.19 0.37
C GLY A 158 -23.57 4.60 -0.08
N LYS A 159 -23.89 4.80 -1.38
CA LYS A 159 -24.41 6.04 -2.02
C LYS A 159 -23.82 7.39 -1.54
N GLY A 160 -22.61 7.38 -0.99
CA GLY A 160 -22.05 8.49 -0.22
C GLY A 160 -20.56 8.70 -0.47
N ASP A 161 -19.98 8.07 -1.49
CA ASP A 161 -18.72 8.59 -2.03
C ASP A 161 -19.05 9.98 -2.59
N ILE A 162 -18.71 11.00 -1.81
CA ILE A 162 -18.90 12.43 -2.11
C ILE A 162 -18.27 12.79 -3.48
N ASN A 163 -17.32 11.95 -3.93
CA ASN A 163 -16.57 12.09 -5.16
C ASN A 163 -16.95 11.10 -6.28
N ALA A 164 -17.88 10.17 -6.06
CA ALA A 164 -18.38 9.35 -7.16
C ALA A 164 -19.13 10.30 -8.11
N PRO A 165 -18.81 10.34 -9.42
CA PRO A 165 -19.57 11.13 -10.37
C PRO A 165 -21.03 10.73 -10.22
N ARG A 166 -21.90 11.70 -9.86
CA ARG A 166 -23.33 11.47 -9.71
C ARG A 166 -23.82 10.79 -10.98
N ARG A 167 -23.96 9.46 -10.95
CA ARG A 167 -24.77 8.77 -11.94
C ARG A 167 -26.13 9.44 -11.88
N THR A 168 -26.62 9.86 -13.04
CA THR A 168 -27.92 10.50 -13.21
C THR A 168 -28.95 9.75 -12.38
N ARG A 169 -29.39 10.39 -11.29
CA ARG A 169 -30.43 9.86 -10.43
C ARG A 169 -31.64 9.63 -11.34
N PRO A 170 -32.27 8.44 -11.35
CA PRO A 170 -33.56 8.30 -12.01
C PRO A 170 -34.48 9.37 -11.43
N THR A 171 -35.06 10.21 -12.31
CA THR A 171 -35.97 11.28 -11.93
C THR A 171 -37.24 10.64 -11.37
N ILE A 172 -37.26 10.41 -10.05
CA ILE A 172 -38.50 10.07 -9.36
C ILE A 172 -39.28 11.39 -9.24
N PRO A 173 -40.54 11.46 -9.73
CA PRO A 173 -41.35 12.67 -9.65
C PRO A 173 -41.44 13.19 -8.21
N ALA A 174 -41.32 14.49 -8.02
CA ALA A 174 -41.34 15.18 -6.72
C ALA A 174 -42.70 15.15 -5.99
N ALA A 175 -43.60 14.24 -6.38
CA ALA A 175 -44.85 14.01 -5.67
C ALA A 175 -44.60 12.87 -4.66
N VAL A 176 -45.02 13.08 -3.41
CA VAL A 176 -44.90 12.16 -2.27
C VAL A 176 -43.60 12.27 -1.44
N LEU A 177 -43.34 13.48 -0.93
CA LEU A 177 -42.68 13.63 0.38
C LEU A 177 -43.52 14.62 1.20
N GLN A 178 -44.53 14.12 1.90
CA GLN A 178 -45.10 14.85 3.02
C GLN A 178 -44.17 14.67 4.25
N PRO A 179 -43.83 15.74 4.96
CA PRO A 179 -43.07 15.62 6.20
C PRO A 179 -43.93 14.93 7.27
N PRO A 180 -43.32 14.08 8.11
CA PRO A 180 -44.06 13.36 9.13
C PRO A 180 -44.51 14.30 10.28
N PRO A 181 -45.67 14.01 10.92
CA PRO A 181 -46.40 14.97 11.75
C PRO A 181 -45.88 15.19 13.18
N PHE A 182 -44.63 14.85 13.51
CA PHE A 182 -44.12 14.89 14.89
C PHE A 182 -43.15 16.04 15.22
N LEU A 183 -42.95 17.01 14.32
CA LEU A 183 -42.19 18.24 14.63
C LEU A 183 -43.13 19.34 15.16
N LYS A 184 -43.49 19.22 16.45
CA LYS A 184 -43.88 20.38 17.27
C LYS A 184 -42.72 20.67 18.22
N MET A 185 -41.96 21.72 17.91
CA MET A 185 -40.94 22.26 18.82
C MET A 185 -41.64 22.97 19.98
N VAL A 186 -41.37 22.50 21.19
CA VAL A 186 -41.61 23.23 22.43
C VAL A 186 -40.28 23.85 22.84
N ALA A 187 -40.29 25.16 23.03
CA ALA A 187 -39.17 25.91 23.57
C ALA A 187 -39.13 25.77 25.09
N THR A 188 -37.95 25.56 25.66
CA THR A 188 -37.66 25.82 27.07
C THR A 188 -36.25 26.38 27.17
N ASP A 189 -36.18 27.54 27.81
CA ASP A 189 -35.01 28.33 28.19
C ASP A 189 -34.33 27.77 29.45
N GLU A 190 -33.04 28.12 29.60
CA GLU A 190 -32.30 28.47 30.85
C GLU A 190 -32.20 27.37 31.96
N GLU A 191 -31.12 27.18 32.74
CA GLU A 191 -30.02 28.01 33.21
C GLU A 191 -28.96 27.11 33.94
N GLU A 192 -27.72 27.61 34.01
CA GLU A 192 -26.71 27.58 35.10
C GLU A 192 -26.06 26.32 35.75
N GLU A 193 -24.71 26.37 35.72
CA GLU A 193 -23.68 26.19 36.78
C GLU A 193 -23.84 25.13 37.90
N ASN A 194 -22.82 24.28 38.09
CA ASN A 194 -21.83 24.48 39.17
C ASN A 194 -20.70 23.44 39.22
N ASP A 195 -19.68 23.90 39.94
CA ASP A 195 -18.33 23.40 40.18
C ASP A 195 -18.16 22.10 41.00
N ASN A 196 -16.89 21.66 41.00
CA ASN A 196 -16.10 21.07 42.09
C ASN A 196 -15.84 19.55 42.15
N ASP A 197 -14.58 19.24 41.80
CA ASP A 197 -13.46 18.95 42.71
C ASP A 197 -13.30 17.56 43.38
N ASN A 198 -12.06 17.08 43.22
CA ASN A 198 -11.25 16.18 44.06
C ASN A 198 -11.81 14.88 44.64
N HIS A 199 -11.17 13.74 44.31
CA HIS A 199 -10.47 12.95 45.33
C HIS A 199 -9.40 11.98 44.76
N GLN A 200 -8.20 12.13 45.32
CA GLN A 200 -7.08 11.19 45.35
C GLN A 200 -7.45 9.86 46.02
N GLY A 201 -6.81 8.78 45.58
CA GLY A 201 -6.86 7.48 46.24
C GLY A 201 -5.79 6.54 45.70
N ASP A 202 -4.59 6.64 46.28
CA ASP A 202 -3.54 5.63 46.19
C ASP A 202 -4.03 4.27 46.69
N HIS A 203 -3.65 3.19 46.02
CA HIS A 203 -3.44 1.91 46.70
C HIS A 203 -2.40 1.04 46.00
N GLU A 204 -1.24 1.02 46.64
CA GLU A 204 -0.13 0.10 46.50
C GLU A 204 -0.54 -1.30 47.00
N LYS A 205 -0.23 -2.37 46.24
CA LYS A 205 0.06 -3.69 46.84
C LYS A 205 0.90 -4.61 45.93
N LYS A 206 1.89 -5.19 46.61
CA LYS A 206 2.99 -6.08 46.20
C LYS A 206 2.59 -7.57 46.05
N LYS A 207 3.57 -8.32 45.52
CA LYS A 207 3.91 -9.77 45.74
C LYS A 207 3.05 -10.78 44.95
N GLU A 208 3.53 -11.94 44.46
CA GLU A 208 4.68 -12.86 44.68
C GLU A 208 4.82 -13.70 43.37
N GLU A 209 6.00 -13.98 42.82
CA GLU A 209 6.90 -15.16 43.01
C GLU A 209 6.31 -16.57 42.84
N GLY A 210 7.05 -17.42 42.09
CA GLY A 210 6.90 -18.88 41.92
C GLY A 210 6.52 -19.28 40.48
N GLY A 211 7.30 -19.97 39.66
CA GLY A 211 8.29 -21.02 39.90
C GLY A 211 7.72 -22.37 39.45
N SER A 212 8.27 -23.00 38.40
CA SER A 212 8.56 -24.45 38.32
C SER A 212 8.85 -24.94 36.90
N HIS A 213 9.90 -25.74 36.82
CA HIS A 213 10.32 -26.59 35.71
C HIS A 213 9.30 -27.66 35.33
N GLY A 214 9.37 -28.09 34.06
CA GLY A 214 8.72 -29.27 33.52
C GLY A 214 9.52 -29.79 32.33
N ASP A 215 10.50 -30.63 32.64
CA ASP A 215 11.26 -31.48 31.72
C ASP A 215 10.41 -32.71 31.34
N GLY A 216 10.51 -33.21 30.11
CA GLY A 216 9.64 -34.32 29.68
C GLY A 216 9.68 -34.73 28.20
N SER A 217 10.74 -35.42 27.81
CA SER A 217 10.78 -36.70 27.06
C SER A 217 9.88 -36.93 25.81
N SER A 218 10.58 -37.12 24.68
CA SER A 218 10.53 -38.26 23.75
C SER A 218 9.23 -39.06 23.55
N GLY A 219 8.74 -39.08 22.31
CA GLY A 219 7.73 -40.02 21.84
C GLY A 219 7.65 -40.09 20.32
N ASN A 220 8.34 -41.07 19.74
CA ASN A 220 8.39 -41.39 18.32
C ASN A 220 7.22 -42.34 17.99
N THR A 221 6.28 -41.96 17.12
CA THR A 221 5.34 -42.92 16.49
C THR A 221 5.00 -42.48 15.07
N SER A 222 5.57 -43.21 14.13
CA SER A 222 5.18 -43.31 12.73
C SER A 222 3.87 -44.10 12.61
N SER A 223 2.79 -43.43 12.21
CA SER A 223 1.58 -44.10 11.75
C SER A 223 1.10 -43.47 10.44
N SER A 224 1.33 -44.21 9.36
CA SER A 224 0.77 -44.00 8.03
C SER A 224 -0.75 -44.21 8.07
N GLY A 225 -1.48 -43.13 8.26
CA GLY A 225 -2.93 -43.07 8.08
C GLY A 225 -3.27 -42.07 6.98
N LYS A 226 -3.70 -42.58 5.81
CA LYS A 226 -4.35 -41.76 4.77
C LYS A 226 -5.71 -41.31 5.29
N ASN A 227 -5.73 -40.28 6.14
CA ASN A 227 -6.92 -39.56 6.50
C ASN A 227 -7.09 -38.40 5.52
N ASN A 228 -8.01 -38.58 4.58
CA ASN A 228 -8.50 -37.53 3.69
C ASN A 228 -9.45 -36.62 4.49
N SER A 229 -8.95 -36.03 5.58
CA SER A 229 -9.67 -35.00 6.32
C SER A 229 -9.52 -33.71 5.52
N ASN A 230 -10.59 -33.32 4.83
CA ASN A 230 -10.80 -31.96 4.35
C ASN A 230 -10.91 -31.01 5.56
N ASN A 231 -9.79 -30.84 6.27
CA ASN A 231 -9.64 -29.88 7.33
C ASN A 231 -9.44 -28.52 6.65
N THR A 232 -10.53 -27.97 6.10
CA THR A 232 -10.58 -26.57 5.67
C THR A 232 -10.46 -25.72 6.91
N SER A 233 -9.23 -25.53 7.39
CA SER A 233 -8.90 -24.59 8.45
C SER A 233 -9.46 -23.23 8.03
N VAL A 234 -10.48 -22.76 8.74
CA VAL A 234 -11.09 -21.46 8.49
C VAL A 234 -10.00 -20.41 8.69
N VAL A 235 -9.54 -19.82 7.58
CA VAL A 235 -8.56 -18.73 7.65
C VAL A 235 -9.31 -17.50 8.13
N LEU A 236 -9.01 -17.05 9.35
CA LEU A 236 -9.58 -15.82 9.88
C LEU A 236 -9.00 -14.62 9.11
N PRO A 237 -9.85 -13.68 8.65
CA PRO A 237 -9.37 -12.46 8.02
C PRO A 237 -8.43 -11.67 8.91
N ILE A 238 -7.37 -11.08 8.33
CA ILE A 238 -6.37 -10.29 9.06
C ILE A 238 -6.77 -8.82 9.22
N GLY A 239 -7.82 -8.38 8.54
CA GLY A 239 -8.35 -7.02 8.61
C GLY A 239 -9.22 -6.70 7.39
N THR A 240 -9.61 -5.43 7.25
CA THR A 240 -10.25 -4.94 6.02
C THR A 240 -9.30 -5.06 4.84
N GLU A 241 -9.86 -5.30 3.66
CA GLU A 241 -9.08 -5.43 2.42
C GLU A 241 -8.26 -4.17 2.08
N PRO A 242 -7.23 -4.32 1.22
CA PRO A 242 -6.41 -3.19 0.78
C PRO A 242 -7.21 -2.10 0.06
N PHE A 243 -6.67 -0.88 0.11
CA PHE A 243 -7.06 0.21 -0.78
C PHE A 243 -5.94 0.52 -1.77
N TYR A 244 -6.25 1.30 -2.80
CA TYR A 244 -5.40 1.53 -3.95
C TYR A 244 -5.21 3.02 -4.19
N LEU A 245 -3.97 3.44 -4.43
CA LEU A 245 -3.67 4.79 -4.96
C LEU A 245 -3.44 4.68 -6.46
N VAL A 246 -4.47 5.05 -7.23
CA VAL A 246 -4.45 4.99 -8.70
C VAL A 246 -3.95 6.34 -9.23
N PRO A 247 -2.73 6.43 -9.75
CA PRO A 247 -2.19 7.71 -10.18
C PRO A 247 -2.87 8.20 -11.45
N ARG A 248 -3.05 9.51 -11.54
CA ARG A 248 -3.63 10.16 -12.74
C ARG A 248 -2.65 10.22 -13.90
N VAL A 249 -1.35 10.25 -13.60
CA VAL A 249 -0.25 10.20 -14.56
C VAL A 249 0.53 8.93 -14.34
N ARG A 250 1.16 8.39 -15.38
CA ARG A 250 2.00 7.21 -15.22
C ARG A 250 3.25 7.57 -14.43
N TYR A 251 3.65 6.68 -13.52
CA TYR A 251 4.99 6.76 -12.97
C TYR A 251 5.99 6.30 -14.02
N ASP A 252 7.05 7.08 -14.17
CA ASP A 252 8.19 6.72 -15.00
C ASP A 252 9.29 6.18 -14.10
N PHE A 253 9.87 5.06 -14.50
CA PHE A 253 10.91 4.38 -13.75
C PHE A 253 12.23 4.53 -14.47
N LYS A 254 13.30 4.74 -13.71
CA LYS A 254 14.64 4.92 -14.28
C LYS A 254 15.47 3.68 -13.99
N HIS A 255 16.06 3.13 -15.04
CA HIS A 255 17.07 2.11 -14.90
C HIS A 255 18.43 2.76 -14.56
N PRO A 256 19.21 2.25 -13.59
CA PRO A 256 20.48 2.86 -13.18
C PRO A 256 21.50 3.02 -14.32
N LYS A 257 21.50 2.09 -15.28
CA LYS A 257 22.35 2.15 -16.49
C LYS A 257 21.80 2.99 -17.65
N GLY A 258 20.72 3.75 -17.44
CA GLY A 258 20.12 4.60 -18.49
C GLY A 258 19.50 3.83 -19.66
N VAL A 259 19.29 2.52 -19.50
CA VAL A 259 18.62 1.67 -20.50
C VAL A 259 17.12 1.60 -20.22
N GLY A 260 16.36 1.11 -21.20
CA GLY A 260 14.90 1.02 -21.11
C GLY A 260 14.21 2.17 -21.84
N ASN A 261 12.90 2.29 -21.64
CA ASN A 261 12.11 3.34 -22.27
C ASN A 261 12.02 4.54 -21.35
N GLU A 262 11.91 5.74 -21.92
CA GLU A 262 11.66 6.97 -21.17
C GLU A 262 10.39 6.88 -20.34
N HIS A 263 9.40 6.12 -20.82
CA HIS A 263 8.12 5.93 -20.15
C HIS A 263 7.83 4.48 -19.82
N SER A 264 7.23 4.27 -18.65
CA SER A 264 6.75 2.96 -18.27
C SER A 264 5.74 2.44 -19.29
N HIS A 265 5.96 1.21 -19.74
CA HIS A 265 5.04 0.57 -20.64
C HIS A 265 3.70 0.29 -19.99
N PHE A 266 3.61 0.14 -18.67
CA PHE A 266 2.38 -0.19 -17.94
C PHE A 266 1.99 0.97 -17.02
N ARG A 267 0.72 0.97 -16.61
CA ARG A 267 0.28 1.80 -15.49
C ARG A 267 0.58 1.03 -14.22
N SER A 268 1.22 1.68 -13.26
CA SER A 268 1.41 1.14 -11.92
C SER A 268 0.53 1.89 -10.93
N MET A 269 0.18 1.25 -9.82
CA MET A 269 -0.56 1.85 -8.72
C MET A 269 -0.09 1.26 -7.39
N TRP A 270 -0.30 2.00 -6.30
CA TRP A 270 0.02 1.48 -4.98
C TRP A 270 -1.10 0.58 -4.46
N PHE A 271 -0.71 -0.58 -3.95
CA PHE A 271 -1.55 -1.53 -3.23
C PHE A 271 -1.25 -1.35 -1.75
N VAL A 272 -2.19 -0.85 -0.97
CA VAL A 272 -1.94 -0.35 0.38
C VAL A 272 -2.81 -1.05 1.41
N TRP A 273 -2.19 -1.56 2.46
CA TRP A 273 -2.88 -2.07 3.64
C TRP A 273 -2.17 -1.56 4.89
N ALA A 274 -2.89 -0.87 5.78
CA ALA A 274 -2.30 -0.22 6.95
C ALA A 274 -2.59 -0.98 8.26
N GLY A 275 -2.74 -2.30 8.18
CA GLY A 275 -3.09 -3.13 9.33
C GLY A 275 -4.48 -2.79 9.89
N ARG A 276 -4.58 -2.77 11.22
CA ARG A 276 -5.79 -2.34 11.94
C ARG A 276 -6.19 -0.88 11.66
N HIS A 277 -5.28 -0.06 11.14
CA HIS A 277 -5.49 1.37 10.87
C HIS A 277 -5.88 1.65 9.42
N THR A 278 -6.20 0.62 8.63
CA THR A 278 -6.51 0.75 7.20
C THR A 278 -7.62 1.76 6.93
N MET A 279 -8.68 1.77 7.74
CA MET A 279 -9.82 2.66 7.53
C MET A 279 -9.52 4.13 7.87
N GLU A 280 -8.77 4.37 8.94
CA GLU A 280 -8.36 5.70 9.38
C GLU A 280 -7.38 6.32 8.38
N VAL A 281 -6.39 5.54 7.94
CA VAL A 281 -5.41 5.96 6.93
C VAL A 281 -6.09 6.22 5.59
N LEU A 282 -7.03 5.36 5.17
CA LEU A 282 -7.83 5.56 3.97
C LEU A 282 -8.60 6.89 4.01
N ARG A 283 -9.29 7.18 5.13
CA ARG A 283 -10.06 8.41 5.31
C ARG A 283 -9.13 9.64 5.29
N GLY A 284 -8.03 9.58 6.03
CA GLY A 284 -7.02 10.64 6.07
C GLY A 284 -6.43 10.93 4.70
N ALA A 285 -6.09 9.87 3.94
CA ALA A 285 -5.58 10.00 2.58
C ALA A 285 -6.61 10.64 1.63
N LYS A 286 -7.88 10.22 1.67
CA LYS A 286 -8.96 10.84 0.88
C LYS A 286 -9.07 12.34 1.15
N VAL A 287 -9.05 12.75 2.42
CA VAL A 287 -9.14 14.17 2.82
C VAL A 287 -7.92 14.95 2.33
N GLU A 288 -6.71 14.43 2.54
CA GLU A 288 -5.47 15.12 2.17
C GLU A 288 -5.34 15.29 0.65
N PHE A 289 -5.64 14.25 -0.14
CA PHE A 289 -5.63 14.38 -1.59
C PHE A 289 -6.70 15.33 -2.12
N LEU A 290 -7.88 15.37 -1.48
CA LEU A 290 -8.92 16.34 -1.83
C LEU A 290 -8.48 17.77 -1.50
N ARG A 291 -7.86 17.99 -0.34
CA ARG A 291 -7.28 19.28 0.05
C ARG A 291 -6.25 19.76 -0.98
N ARG A 292 -5.29 18.90 -1.35
CA ARG A 292 -4.30 19.20 -2.40
C ARG A 292 -4.95 19.55 -3.74
N GLN A 293 -6.04 18.88 -4.14
CA GLN A 293 -6.76 19.23 -5.38
C GLN A 293 -7.32 20.66 -5.37
N HIS A 294 -7.72 21.17 -4.20
CA HIS A 294 -8.29 22.51 -4.07
C HIS A 294 -7.23 23.60 -3.96
N GLU A 295 -6.14 23.33 -3.23
CA GLU A 295 -5.09 24.33 -2.98
C GLU A 295 -4.17 24.56 -4.16
N THR A 296 -3.97 23.54 -4.99
CA THR A 296 -2.92 23.59 -5.99
C THR A 296 -3.41 24.32 -7.23
N THR A 297 -3.13 25.63 -7.31
CA THR A 297 -3.23 26.42 -8.56
C THR A 297 -2.33 25.82 -9.65
N THR A 298 -1.23 25.17 -9.24
CA THR A 298 -0.36 24.38 -10.12
C THR A 298 -0.96 22.99 -10.35
N ARG A 299 -0.96 22.53 -11.61
CA ARG A 299 -1.71 21.34 -12.07
C ARG A 299 -1.07 20.00 -11.67
N VAL A 300 -0.56 19.84 -10.44
CA VAL A 300 -0.01 18.54 -10.02
C VAL A 300 -1.18 17.58 -9.79
N PRO A 301 -1.32 16.52 -10.60
CA PRO A 301 -2.49 15.67 -10.54
C PRO A 301 -2.35 14.69 -9.36
N THR A 302 -3.33 14.67 -8.46
CA THR A 302 -3.33 13.77 -7.31
C THR A 302 -3.94 12.41 -7.66
N PRO A 303 -3.50 11.31 -7.03
CA PRO A 303 -4.04 9.98 -7.25
C PRO A 303 -5.50 9.86 -6.79
N HIS A 304 -6.23 8.93 -7.39
CA HIS A 304 -7.52 8.49 -6.87
C HIS A 304 -7.31 7.45 -5.77
N VAL A 305 -8.07 7.58 -4.68
CA VAL A 305 -8.06 6.61 -3.58
C VAL A 305 -9.27 5.70 -3.69
N VAL A 306 -9.04 4.42 -3.95
CA VAL A 306 -10.10 3.43 -4.21
C VAL A 306 -10.04 2.34 -3.14
N HIS A 307 -11.17 2.00 -2.50
CA HIS A 307 -11.19 1.03 -1.41
C HIS A 307 -11.81 -0.29 -1.88
N GLY A 308 -11.01 -1.36 -1.85
CA GLY A 308 -11.48 -2.69 -2.15
C GLY A 308 -11.50 -3.06 -3.63
N LEU A 309 -11.51 -4.38 -3.88
CA LEU A 309 -11.46 -4.94 -5.24
C LEU A 309 -12.67 -4.55 -6.10
N ASP A 310 -13.86 -4.52 -5.49
CA ASP A 310 -15.10 -4.26 -6.21
C ASP A 310 -15.16 -2.81 -6.70
N ALA A 311 -14.84 -1.83 -5.84
CA ALA A 311 -14.76 -0.42 -6.23
C ALA A 311 -13.70 -0.17 -7.31
N LEU A 312 -12.59 -0.91 -7.27
CA LEU A 312 -11.53 -0.82 -8.29
C LEU A 312 -11.98 -1.37 -9.64
N ALA A 313 -12.77 -2.43 -9.66
CA ALA A 313 -13.38 -2.97 -10.87
C ALA A 313 -14.45 -2.03 -11.45
N GLU A 314 -15.29 -1.44 -10.59
CA GLU A 314 -16.37 -0.52 -10.98
C GLU A 314 -15.87 0.84 -11.49
N GLY A 315 -14.78 1.36 -10.91
CA GLY A 315 -14.23 2.68 -11.26
C GLY A 315 -13.55 2.75 -12.63
N HIS A 316 -13.54 1.67 -13.42
CA HIS A 316 -12.82 1.57 -14.70
C HIS A 316 -11.35 2.00 -14.61
N HIS A 317 -10.74 1.86 -13.43
CA HIS A 317 -9.34 2.20 -13.19
C HIS A 317 -8.38 1.18 -13.80
N LEU A 318 -8.87 -0.03 -14.07
CA LEU A 318 -8.10 -1.14 -14.61
C LEU A 318 -8.15 -1.15 -16.13
N GLN A 319 -6.99 -1.21 -16.78
CA GLN A 319 -6.91 -1.39 -18.22
C GLN A 319 -7.27 -2.85 -18.60
N LEU A 320 -8.56 -3.13 -18.77
CA LEU A 320 -9.06 -4.47 -19.14
C LEU A 320 -8.80 -4.84 -20.61
N MET A 321 -8.41 -3.88 -21.44
CA MET A 321 -8.20 -4.15 -22.87
C MET A 321 -6.95 -5.03 -23.05
N PRO A 322 -7.10 -6.24 -23.65
CA PRO A 322 -5.97 -7.09 -23.97
C PRO A 322 -4.99 -6.30 -24.82
N ARG A 323 -3.76 -6.13 -24.35
CA ARG A 323 -2.74 -5.52 -25.20
C ARG A 323 -2.55 -6.41 -26.42
N PRO A 324 -2.62 -5.86 -27.64
CA PRO A 324 -2.19 -6.60 -28.82
C PRO A 324 -0.76 -7.07 -28.58
N ASN A 325 -0.46 -8.32 -28.95
CA ASN A 325 0.89 -8.86 -28.84
C ASN A 325 1.89 -7.96 -29.63
N PRO A 326 3.20 -8.03 -29.34
CA PRO A 326 4.20 -7.15 -29.95
C PRO A 326 4.14 -7.14 -31.48
N GLN A 327 3.90 -8.29 -32.11
CA GLN A 327 3.77 -8.42 -33.56
C GLN A 327 2.55 -7.69 -34.13
N ARG A 328 1.39 -7.78 -33.47
CA ARG A 328 0.18 -7.04 -33.85
C ARG A 328 0.39 -5.54 -33.70
N ARG A 329 1.12 -5.09 -32.68
CA ARG A 329 1.51 -3.67 -32.53
C ARG A 329 2.44 -3.21 -33.64
N ALA A 330 3.42 -4.02 -34.01
CA ALA A 330 4.34 -3.71 -35.12
C ALA A 330 3.57 -3.61 -36.46
N LYS A 331 2.63 -4.52 -36.70
CA LYS A 331 1.78 -4.51 -37.90
C LYS A 331 0.85 -3.29 -37.96
N GLN A 332 0.35 -2.82 -36.81
CA GLN A 332 -0.47 -1.62 -36.71
C GLN A 332 0.32 -0.33 -36.96
N ARG A 333 1.63 -0.31 -36.70
CA ARG A 333 2.51 0.87 -36.93
C ARG A 333 2.88 1.09 -38.39
N HIS A 334 2.80 0.05 -39.21
CA HIS A 334 3.07 0.12 -40.65
C HIS A 334 1.85 -0.36 -41.43
N PRO A 335 0.77 0.44 -41.50
CA PRO A 335 -0.28 0.14 -42.47
C PRO A 335 0.36 0.13 -43.85
N ARG A 336 0.26 -1.01 -44.57
CA ARG A 336 0.71 -1.11 -45.96
C ARG A 336 -0.03 -0.02 -46.75
N SER A 337 0.73 0.99 -47.18
CA SER A 337 0.30 2.02 -48.13
C SER A 337 -0.03 1.42 -49.47
#